data_AF-T0N5X7-F1
#
_entry.id   AF-T0N5X7-F1
#
_cell.length_a   1.000
_cell.length_b   1.000
_cell.length_c   1.000
_cell.angle_alpha   90.00
_cell.angle_beta   90.00
_cell.angle_gamma   90.00
#
_symmetry.space_group_name_H-M   'P 1'
#
loop_
_entity.id
_entity.type
_entity.pdbx_description
1 polymer ?
#
loop_
_entity_poly.entity_id
_entity_poly.type
_entity_poly.pdbx_seq_one_letter_code
_entity_poly.pdbx_strand_id
1 'polypeptide(L)' 'MEEKTWLVDKVHSSVEFSIRHMMISTVRGKFKEFNGEISGNPDDFSTLKAHFTIKVASIDTGTADRDNHLRSDEILA' A
#
# COMPACT_ATOMS: atom_id res chain seq x y z
N MET A 1 -13.95 -22.34 -17.73
CA MET A 1 -12.78 -21.81 -17.01
C MET A 1 -13.36 -21.04 -15.84
N GLU A 2 -13.07 -21.45 -14.62
CA GLU A 2 -13.65 -20.84 -13.42
C GLU A 2 -12.77 -19.64 -13.03
N GLU A 3 -13.35 -18.45 -13.10
CA GLU A 3 -12.69 -17.23 -12.63
C GLU A 3 -13.02 -17.04 -11.15
N LYS A 4 -11.99 -16.79 -10.35
CA LYS A 4 -12.12 -16.57 -8.91
C LYS A 4 -11.57 -15.21 -8.54
N THR A 5 -12.19 -14.59 -7.55
CA THR A 5 -11.74 -13.32 -6.95
C THR A 5 -11.30 -13.54 -5.51
N TRP A 6 -10.15 -12.99 -5.16
CA TRP A 6 -9.58 -12.98 -3.81
C TRP A 6 -9.45 -11.55 -3.33
N LEU A 7 -9.99 -11.26 -2.16
CA LEU A 7 -9.84 -9.96 -1.50
C LEU A 7 -8.64 -10.00 -0.56
N VAL A 8 -7.86 -8.92 -0.55
CA VAL A 8 -6.73 -8.78 0.38
C VAL A 8 -7.27 -8.71 1.80
N ASP A 9 -6.78 -9.61 2.66
CA ASP A 9 -7.02 -9.54 4.09
C ASP A 9 -6.16 -8.44 4.73
N LYS A 10 -6.82 -7.38 5.19
CA LYS A 10 -6.17 -6.21 5.77
C LYS A 10 -5.52 -6.47 7.13
N VAL A 11 -5.96 -7.48 7.87
CA VAL A 11 -5.43 -7.78 9.21
C VAL A 11 -4.04 -8.41 9.12
N HIS A 12 -3.79 -9.18 8.06
CA HIS A 12 -2.55 -9.93 7.85
C HIS A 12 -1.71 -9.39 6.69
N SER A 13 -2.04 -8.19 6.18
CA SER A 13 -1.31 -7.54 5.10
C SER A 13 -0.87 -6.14 5.51
N SER A 14 0.23 -5.66 4.92
CA SER A 14 0.69 -4.29 5.09
C SER A 14 1.20 -3.68 3.78
N VAL A 15 1.10 -2.36 3.69
CA VAL A 15 1.67 -1.56 2.60
C VAL A 15 2.73 -0.67 3.21
N GLU A 16 3.99 -1.00 2.97
CA GLU A 16 5.13 -0.38 3.62
C GLU A 16 6.10 0.21 2.62
N PHE A 17 6.78 1.27 3.03
CA PHE A 17 7.86 1.87 2.28
C PHE A 17 9.04 2.17 3.20
N SER A 18 10.22 2.26 2.60
CA SER A 18 11.42 2.71 3.28
C SER A 18 12.24 3.61 2.38
N ILE A 19 12.69 4.73 2.91
CA ILE A 19 13.54 5.69 2.20
C ILE A 19 14.78 6.01 3.03
N ARG A 20 15.94 6.06 2.38
CA ARG A 20 17.18 6.50 3.03
C ARG A 20 17.13 7.99 3.28
N HIS A 21 17.54 8.41 4.47
CA HIS A 21 17.62 9.80 4.88
C HIS A 21 19.08 10.12 5.28
N MET A 22 19.68 11.06 4.54
CA MET A 22 21.08 11.49 4.70
C MET A 22 22.11 10.34 4.75
N MET A 23 21.87 9.24 4.01
CA MET A 23 22.74 8.05 3.92
C MET A 23 22.96 7.25 5.22
N ILE A 24 22.47 7.73 6.37
CA ILE A 24 22.73 7.15 7.69
C ILE A 24 21.47 6.52 8.26
N SER A 25 20.33 7.22 8.18
CA SER A 25 19.07 6.74 8.74
C SER A 25 18.11 6.25 7.65
N THR A 26 17.18 5.37 8.04
CA THR A 26 16.11 4.89 7.16
C THR A 26 14.79 5.29 7.77
N VAL A 27 14.01 6.09 7.03
CA VAL A 27 12.63 6.39 7.37
C VAL A 27 11.79 5.23 6.86
N ARG A 28 11.03 4.60 7.75
CA ARG A 28 10.04 3.60 7.42
C ARG A 28 8.66 4.21 7.59
N GLY A 29 7.75 3.87 6.69
CA GLY A 29 6.37 4.26 6.81
C GLY A 29 5.44 3.23 6.20
N LYS A 30 4.15 3.41 6.44
CA LYS A 30 3.10 2.53 5.95
C LYS A 30 1.84 3.31 5.62
N PHE A 31 0.96 2.72 4.83
CA PHE A 31 -0.39 3.21 4.64
C PHE A 31 -1.37 2.32 5.40
N LYS A 32 -2.16 2.93 6.29
CA LYS A 32 -3.10 2.19 7.16
C LYS A 32 -4.39 1.79 6.45
N GLU A 33 -4.78 2.53 5.42
CA GLU A 33 -6.03 2.31 4.68
C GLU A 33 -5.69 1.91 3.24
N PHE A 34 -5.92 0.64 2.93
CA PHE A 34 -5.77 0.08 1.59
C PHE A 34 -6.85 -0.96 1.30
N ASN A 35 -7.00 -1.28 0.02
CA ASN A 35 -7.81 -2.38 -0.51
C ASN A 35 -7.04 -3.05 -1.64
N GLY A 36 -7.28 -4.33 -1.83
CA GLY A 36 -6.79 -5.04 -3.00
C GLY A 36 -7.71 -6.20 -3.37
N GLU A 37 -7.76 -6.46 -4.66
CA GLU A 37 -8.42 -7.63 -5.23
C GLU A 37 -7.50 -8.26 -6.28
N ILE A 38 -7.53 -9.59 -6.33
CA ILE A 38 -6.92 -10.38 -7.39
C ILE A 38 -8.03 -11.20 -8.02
N SER A 39 -8.09 -11.25 -9.35
CA SER A 39 -9.03 -12.10 -10.06
C SER A 39 -8.36 -12.90 -11.17
N GLY A 40 -8.88 -14.09 -11.46
CA GLY A 40 -8.42 -14.91 -12.57
C GLY A 40 -8.63 -16.40 -12.34
N ASN A 41 -8.04 -17.21 -13.22
CA ASN A 41 -8.12 -18.67 -13.13
C ASN A 41 -7.05 -19.21 -12.15
N PRO A 42 -7.42 -19.95 -11.09
CA PRO A 42 -6.45 -20.56 -10.17
C PRO A 42 -5.57 -21.63 -10.82
N ASP A 43 -6.00 -22.23 -11.94
CA ASP A 43 -5.25 -23.26 -12.68
C ASP A 43 -4.40 -22.65 -13.81
N ASP A 44 -4.57 -21.36 -14.13
CA ASP A 44 -3.79 -20.64 -15.13
C ASP A 44 -3.48 -19.22 -14.66
N PHE A 45 -2.30 -19.07 -14.03
CA PHE A 45 -1.86 -17.80 -13.46
C PHE A 45 -1.58 -16.70 -14.49
N SER A 46 -1.47 -17.02 -15.79
CA SER A 46 -1.30 -15.99 -16.84
C SER A 46 -2.52 -15.08 -16.98
N THR A 47 -3.67 -15.52 -16.46
CA THR A 47 -4.93 -14.78 -16.48
C THR A 47 -5.11 -13.84 -15.27
N LEU A 48 -4.21 -13.90 -14.28
CA LEU A 48 -4.36 -13.14 -13.05
C LEU A 48 -4.27 -11.63 -13.31
N LYS A 49 -5.22 -10.90 -12.74
CA LYS A 49 -5.25 -9.44 -12.66
C LYS A 49 -5.26 -9.03 -11.20
N ALA A 50 -4.55 -7.97 -10.89
CA ALA A 50 -4.52 -7.40 -9.55
C ALA A 50 -4.91 -5.93 -9.62
N HIS A 51 -5.82 -5.52 -8.75
CA HIS A 51 -6.19 -4.13 -8.54
C HIS A 51 -5.91 -3.76 -7.08
N PHE A 52 -5.25 -2.63 -6.88
CA PHE A 52 -4.86 -2.16 -5.55
C PHE A 52 -5.17 -0.68 -5.41
N THR A 53 -5.64 -0.28 -4.23
CA THR A 53 -5.94 1.12 -3.91
C THR A 53 -5.44 1.45 -2.52
N ILE A 54 -4.79 2.59 -2.40
CA ILE A 54 -4.27 3.12 -1.13
C ILE A 54 -4.91 4.49 -0.92
N LYS A 55 -5.36 4.76 0.30
CA LYS A 55 -5.71 6.12 0.69
C LYS A 55 -4.45 6.82 1.16
N VAL A 56 -3.96 7.75 0.36
CA VAL A 56 -2.69 8.44 0.58
C VAL A 56 -2.66 9.18 1.93
N ALA A 57 -3.78 9.77 2.33
CA ALA A 57 -3.94 10.43 3.63
C ALA A 57 -3.70 9.50 4.84
N SER A 58 -3.74 8.18 4.66
CA SER A 58 -3.50 7.18 5.72
C SER A 58 -2.01 6.87 5.98
N ILE A 59 -1.11 7.63 5.36
CA ILE A 59 0.34 7.53 5.58
C ILE A 59 0.68 7.67 7.08
N ASP A 60 1.58 6.83 7.55
CA ASP A 60 2.10 6.82 8.92
C ASP A 60 3.59 6.49 8.88
N THR A 61 4.41 7.46 9.28
CA THR A 61 5.86 7.32 9.42
C THR A 61 6.30 7.23 10.89
N GLY A 62 5.35 7.14 11.83
CA GLY A 62 5.58 7.20 13.27
C GLY A 62 5.93 8.60 13.79
N THR A 63 5.75 9.66 12.99
CA THR A 63 6.07 11.04 13.37
C THR A 63 4.99 11.98 12.85
N ALA A 64 4.14 12.48 13.76
CA ALA A 64 2.95 13.26 13.41
C ALA A 64 3.26 14.49 12.54
N ASP A 65 4.32 15.25 12.86
CA ASP A 65 4.69 16.43 12.08
C ASP A 65 5.07 16.09 10.64
N ARG A 66 5.84 14.99 10.45
CA ARG A 66 6.20 14.51 9.12
C ARG A 66 4.99 13.97 8.38
N ASP A 67 4.10 13.25 9.05
CA ASP A 67 2.88 12.74 8.43
C ASP A 67 1.98 13.89 7.98
N ASN A 68 1.84 14.94 8.79
CA ASN A 68 1.08 16.13 8.42
C ASN A 68 1.70 16.86 7.24
N HIS A 69 3.03 16.97 7.19
CA HIS A 69 3.75 17.51 6.04
C HIS A 69 3.52 16.67 4.78
N LEU A 70 3.61 15.34 4.86
CA LEU A 70 3.42 14.46 3.71
C LEU A 70 1.99 14.46 3.19
N ARG A 71 0.99 14.67 4.06
CA ARG A 71 -0.42 14.76 3.69
C ARG A 71 -0.81 16.11 3.07
N SER A 72 0.07 17.10 3.09
CA SER A 72 -0.25 18.40 2.48
C SER A 72 -0.29 18.27 0.95
N ASP A 73 -1.00 19.21 0.32
CA ASP A 73 -1.16 19.25 -1.13
C ASP A 73 0.15 19.53 -1.89
N GLU A 74 1.25 19.76 -1.17
CA GLU A 74 2.56 20.05 -1.73
C GLU A 74 3.32 18.79 -2.17
N ILE A 75 3.04 17.62 -1.56
CA ILE A 75 3.81 16.40 -1.79
C ILE A 75 2.97 15.28 -2.41
N LEU A 76 1.73 15.07 -1.94
CA LEU A 76 0.97 13.84 -2.20
C LEU A 76 -0.48 14.06 -2.70
N ALA A 77 -0.89 15.30 -3.01
CA ALA A 77 -2.20 15.57 -3.64
C ALA A 77 -2.24 15.21 -5.13
#